data_AF-A0A810Q2Z2-F1
#
_entry.id   AF-A0A810Q2Z2-F1
#
_cell.length_a   1.000
_cell.length_b   1.000
_cell.length_c   1.000
_cell.angle_alpha   90.00
_cell.angle_beta   90.00
_cell.angle_gamma   90.00
#
_symmetry.space_group_name_H-M   'P 1'
#
loop_
_entity.id
_entity.type
_entity.pdbx_description
1 polymer ?
#
loop_
_entity_poly.entity_id
_entity_poly.type
_entity_poly.pdbx_seq_one_letter_code
_entity_poly.pdbx_strand_id
1 'polypeptide(L)'
;MRCTCDRTKDTATTTVMAPEELAGLSATVTGEKLLIQYDGPALAAGVGDTVSPANCIPYLLRALAEGYVLEVGEETLEDIPCLRLALDTTDADGEKVVCTVWLAEEDPVYAELSREGKLLLSVRFTAFQQTKSDGGE
;
A
#
# COMPACT_ATOMS: atom_id res chain seq x y z
N MET A 1 -7.01 16.65 -6.42
CA MET A 1 -7.17 16.45 -4.96
C MET A 1 -6.91 17.78 -4.27
N ARG A 2 -7.81 18.24 -3.40
CA ARG A 2 -7.65 19.49 -2.62
C ARG A 2 -7.50 19.11 -1.16
N CYS A 3 -6.50 19.64 -0.46
CA CYS A 3 -6.24 19.31 0.94
C CYS A 3 -5.99 20.58 1.76
N THR A 4 -6.26 20.51 3.07
CA THR A 4 -5.81 21.47 4.07
C THR A 4 -4.76 20.81 4.96
N CYS A 5 -3.75 21.57 5.37
CA CYS A 5 -2.69 21.08 6.25
C CYS A 5 -2.61 21.95 7.49
N ASP A 6 -2.90 21.37 8.65
CA ASP A 6 -2.66 21.99 9.95
C ASP A 6 -1.36 21.43 10.53
N ARG A 7 -0.42 22.30 10.92
CA ARG A 7 0.89 21.89 11.41
C ARG A 7 1.22 22.60 12.71
N THR A 8 1.55 21.79 13.71
CA THR A 8 2.15 22.23 14.97
C THR A 8 3.62 21.80 15.01
N LYS A 9 4.31 22.07 16.13
CA LYS A 9 5.72 21.74 16.31
C LYS A 9 6.02 20.23 16.19
N ASP A 10 5.07 19.40 16.62
CA ASP A 10 5.26 17.95 16.77
C ASP A 10 4.26 17.13 15.95
N THR A 11 3.33 17.78 15.23
CA THR A 11 2.26 17.10 14.51
C THR A 11 1.89 17.81 13.21
N ALA A 12 1.58 17.05 12.17
CA ALA A 12 1.04 17.56 10.92
C ALA A 12 -0.19 16.76 10.51
N THR A 13 -1.33 17.44 10.35
CA THR A 13 -2.60 16.86 9.95
C THR A 13 -2.99 17.36 8.57
N THR A 14 -3.09 16.47 7.59
CA THR A 14 -3.56 16.77 6.23
C THR A 14 -4.97 16.23 6.05
N THR A 15 -5.94 17.09 5.77
CA THR A 15 -7.33 16.71 5.53
C THR A 15 -7.69 16.90 4.07
N VAL A 16 -8.31 15.90 3.46
CA VAL A 16 -8.80 15.94 2.09
C VAL A 16 -10.14 16.68 2.08
N MET A 17 -10.25 17.66 1.19
CA MET A 17 -11.43 18.50 0.97
C MET A 17 -12.11 18.19 -0.36
N ALA A 18 -11.41 17.57 -1.32
CA ALA A 18 -11.97 17.13 -2.60
C ALA A 18 -11.09 16.05 -3.27
N PRO A 19 -11.66 15.10 -4.05
CA PRO A 19 -13.08 14.96 -4.42
C PRO A 19 -13.98 14.64 -3.22
N GLU A 20 -15.29 14.90 -3.34
CA GLU A 20 -16.27 14.77 -2.24
C GLU A 20 -16.30 13.35 -1.66
N GLU A 21 -16.10 12.35 -2.50
CA GLU A 21 -15.97 10.92 -2.13
C GLU A 21 -14.86 10.66 -1.11
N LEU A 22 -13.82 11.50 -1.09
CA LEU A 22 -12.66 11.40 -0.20
C LEU A 22 -12.61 12.56 0.81
N ALA A 23 -13.58 13.48 0.78
CA ALA A 23 -13.60 14.61 1.69
C ALA A 23 -13.82 14.13 3.13
N GLY A 24 -13.04 14.67 4.08
CA GLY A 24 -13.05 14.24 5.48
C GLY A 24 -12.01 13.18 5.84
N LEU A 25 -11.31 12.60 4.85
CA LEU A 25 -10.12 11.78 5.10
C LEU A 25 -9.01 12.67 5.67
N SER A 26 -8.49 12.36 6.84
CA SER A 26 -7.38 13.10 7.44
C SER A 26 -6.22 12.18 7.83
N ALA A 27 -5.00 12.57 7.47
CA ALA A 27 -3.78 11.90 7.85
C ALA A 27 -3.01 12.77 8.86
N THR A 28 -2.79 12.26 10.07
CA THR A 28 -2.05 12.92 11.14
C THR A 28 -0.71 12.21 11.34
N VAL A 29 0.39 12.94 11.20
CA VAL A 29 1.75 12.49 11.54
C VAL A 29 2.13 13.09 12.88
N THR A 30 2.55 12.27 13.84
CA THR A 30 3.09 12.69 15.14
C THR A 30 4.36 11.91 15.45
N GLY A 31 5.52 12.56 15.43
CA GLY A 31 6.81 11.85 15.52
C GLY A 31 6.97 10.85 14.37
N GLU A 32 7.13 9.57 14.71
CA GLU A 32 7.23 8.45 13.75
C GLU A 32 5.87 7.78 13.44
N LYS A 33 4.77 8.25 14.05
CA LYS A 33 3.45 7.62 13.93
C LYS A 33 2.59 8.32 12.89
N LEU A 34 1.96 7.55 12.01
CA LEU A 34 0.96 8.00 11.05
C LEU A 34 -0.42 7.47 11.46
N LEU A 35 -1.42 8.34 11.51
CA LEU A 35 -2.83 8.03 11.78
C LEU A 35 -3.68 8.50 10.60
N ILE A 36 -4.62 7.70 10.12
CA ILE A 36 -5.53 8.04 9.02
C ILE A 36 -6.96 7.91 9.54
N GLN A 37 -7.70 9.00 9.58
CA GLN A 37 -9.05 9.07 10.11
C GLN A 37 -10.03 9.37 8.97
N TYR A 38 -11.19 8.74 8.99
CA TYR A 38 -12.30 9.01 8.08
C TYR A 38 -13.58 9.10 8.91
N ASP A 39 -14.20 10.28 8.90
CA ASP A 39 -15.46 10.70 9.56
C ASP A 39 -16.03 9.76 10.66
N GLY A 40 -15.30 9.62 11.77
CA GLY A 40 -15.64 8.68 12.84
C GLY A 40 -14.43 8.30 13.71
N PRO A 41 -14.60 7.40 14.72
CA PRO A 41 -13.50 7.02 15.61
C PRO A 41 -12.33 6.51 14.77
N ALA A 42 -11.14 7.04 15.06
CA ALA A 42 -9.91 6.81 14.31
C ALA A 42 -9.80 5.34 13.88
N LEU A 43 -9.92 5.09 12.57
CA LEU A 43 -9.34 3.90 11.99
C LEU A 43 -7.85 3.99 12.33
N ALA A 44 -7.39 3.14 13.24
CA ALA A 44 -5.96 3.06 13.47
C ALA A 44 -5.33 2.77 12.10
N ALA A 45 -4.45 3.65 11.62
CA ALA A 45 -3.71 3.45 10.37
C ALA A 45 -2.63 2.36 10.50
N GLY A 46 -2.91 1.34 11.32
CA GLY A 46 -1.94 0.59 12.08
C GLY A 46 -1.66 1.30 13.40
N VAL A 47 -2.26 0.84 14.50
CA VAL A 47 -1.56 0.94 15.78
C VAL A 47 -0.66 -0.28 15.84
N GLY A 48 0.63 -0.07 15.52
CA GLY A 48 1.65 -1.10 15.45
C GLY A 48 2.30 -1.14 14.07
N ASP A 49 3.61 -1.38 14.06
CA ASP A 49 4.55 -1.41 12.93
C ASP A 49 4.32 -2.58 11.93
N THR A 50 3.04 -2.95 11.78
CA THR A 50 2.51 -4.07 10.98
C THR A 50 1.91 -3.60 9.65
N VAL A 51 1.64 -4.54 8.74
CA VAL A 51 0.96 -4.27 7.46
C VAL A 51 -0.44 -3.67 7.70
N SER A 52 -0.70 -2.51 7.09
CA SER A 52 -1.97 -1.78 7.19
C SER A 52 -2.37 -1.19 5.83
N PRO A 53 -3.64 -0.77 5.66
CA PRO A 53 -4.06 -0.09 4.43
C PRO A 53 -3.26 1.19 4.12
N ALA A 54 -2.66 1.82 5.14
CA ALA A 54 -1.90 3.06 4.98
C ALA A 54 -0.50 2.81 4.39
N ASN A 55 0.11 1.67 4.70
CA ASN A 55 1.47 1.34 4.29
C ASN A 55 1.55 0.22 3.24
N CYS A 56 0.42 -0.39 2.85
CA CYS A 56 0.42 -1.54 1.95
C CYS A 56 1.05 -1.25 0.58
N ILE A 57 0.77 -0.10 -0.03
CA ILE A 57 1.34 0.24 -1.35
C ILE A 57 2.88 0.40 -1.31
N PRO A 58 3.45 1.27 -0.45
CA PRO A 58 4.92 1.37 -0.37
C PRO A 58 5.57 0.05 0.07
N TYR A 59 4.88 -0.74 0.89
CA TYR A 59 5.33 -2.06 1.29
C TYR A 59 5.39 -3.04 0.11
N LEU A 60 4.33 -3.11 -0.70
CA LEU A 60 4.24 -3.95 -1.90
C LEU A 60 5.32 -3.58 -2.93
N LEU A 61 5.53 -2.28 -3.17
CA LEU A 61 6.57 -1.81 -4.10
C LEU A 61 7.98 -2.19 -3.62
N ARG A 62 8.24 -2.08 -2.31
CA ARG A 62 9.51 -2.54 -1.72
C ARG A 62 9.66 -4.06 -1.86
N ALA A 63 8.61 -4.83 -1.59
CA ALA A 63 8.63 -6.27 -1.75
C ALA A 63 8.91 -6.68 -3.20
N LEU A 64 8.34 -5.99 -4.18
CA LEU A 64 8.63 -6.20 -5.60
C LEU A 64 10.08 -5.87 -5.98
N ALA A 65 10.65 -4.84 -5.37
CA ALA A 65 12.02 -4.39 -5.68
C ALA A 65 13.11 -5.24 -4.98
N GLU A 66 12.87 -5.67 -3.74
CA GLU A 66 13.89 -6.24 -2.85
C GLU A 66 13.53 -7.64 -2.31
N GLY A 67 12.27 -8.06 -2.46
CA GLY A 67 11.78 -9.32 -1.92
C GLY A 67 12.37 -10.54 -2.60
N TYR A 68 12.43 -11.65 -1.85
CA TYR A 68 12.95 -12.90 -2.38
C TYR A 68 11.85 -13.70 -3.06
N VAL A 69 12.03 -14.05 -4.33
CA VAL A 69 11.06 -14.83 -5.09
C VAL A 69 10.96 -16.26 -4.55
N LEU A 70 9.78 -16.61 -4.06
CA LEU A 70 9.43 -17.96 -3.60
C LEU A 70 8.80 -18.79 -4.72
N GLU A 71 7.91 -18.17 -5.48
CA GLU A 71 7.13 -18.86 -6.51
C GLU A 71 6.82 -17.92 -7.67
N VAL A 72 6.83 -18.47 -8.88
CA VAL A 72 6.41 -17.79 -10.11
C VAL A 72 5.43 -18.72 -10.82
N GLY A 73 4.27 -18.20 -11.20
CA GLY A 73 3.23 -18.96 -11.91
C GLY A 73 2.45 -18.08 -12.87
N GLU A 74 1.70 -18.72 -13.75
CA GLU A 74 0.74 -18.04 -14.63
C GLU A 74 -0.67 -18.34 -14.10
N GLU A 75 -1.46 -17.29 -13.90
CA GLU A 75 -2.84 -17.40 -13.42
C GLU A 75 -3.75 -16.44 -14.18
N THR A 76 -5.04 -16.78 -14.29
CA THR A 76 -6.04 -15.91 -14.89
C THR A 76 -6.88 -15.26 -13.81
N LEU A 77 -6.83 -13.94 -13.72
CA LEU A 77 -7.64 -13.12 -12.81
C LEU A 77 -8.74 -12.44 -13.61
N GLU A 78 -10.00 -12.80 -13.36
CA GLU A 78 -11.16 -12.19 -14.05
C GLU A 78 -11.00 -12.14 -15.59
N ASP A 79 -10.58 -13.28 -16.18
CA ASP A 79 -10.30 -13.45 -17.62
C ASP A 79 -9.06 -12.69 -18.15
N ILE A 80 -8.29 -12.06 -17.27
CA ILE A 80 -7.02 -11.40 -17.61
C ILE A 80 -5.86 -12.36 -17.31
N PRO A 81 -5.01 -12.70 -18.30
CA PRO A 81 -3.81 -13.49 -18.05
C PRO A 81 -2.82 -12.67 -17.21
N CYS A 82 -2.34 -13.25 -16.12
CA CYS A 82 -1.44 -12.59 -15.18
C CYS A 82 -0.26 -13.49 -14.82
N LEU A 83 0.90 -12.85 -14.63
CA LEU A 83 2.03 -13.45 -13.93
C LEU A 83 1.78 -13.34 -12.43
N ARG A 84 1.71 -14.46 -11.72
CA ARG A 84 1.68 -14.51 -10.25
C ARG A 84 3.10 -14.65 -9.71
N LEU A 85 3.48 -13.74 -8.82
CA LEU A 85 4.74 -13.77 -8.09
C LEU A 85 4.46 -13.83 -6.60
N ALA A 86 5.03 -14.81 -5.89
CA ALA A 86 5.06 -14.84 -4.43
C ALA A 86 6.46 -14.49 -3.94
N LEU A 87 6.53 -13.52 -3.04
CA LEU A 87 7.77 -12.91 -2.55
C LEU A 87 7.83 -13.03 -1.02
N ASP A 88 8.92 -13.56 -0.46
CA ASP A 88 9.22 -13.45 0.98
C ASP A 88 9.74 -12.04 1.26
N THR A 89 9.13 -11.37 2.22
CA THR A 89 9.53 -10.05 2.70
C THR A 89 9.29 -9.96 4.22
N THR A 90 9.73 -8.88 4.85
CA THR A 90 9.56 -8.65 6.29
C THR A 90 8.85 -7.33 6.53
N ASP A 91 8.01 -7.25 7.57
CA ASP A 91 7.45 -5.97 8.02
C ASP A 91 8.49 -5.11 8.74
N ALA A 92 8.06 -3.97 9.28
CA ALA A 92 8.98 -3.07 9.99
C ALA A 92 9.50 -3.68 11.30
N ASP A 93 8.77 -4.63 11.89
CA ASP A 93 9.18 -5.42 13.05
C ASP A 93 10.12 -6.59 12.69
N GLY A 94 10.38 -6.82 11.39
CA GLY A 94 11.23 -7.92 10.91
C GLY A 94 10.49 -9.26 10.80
N GLU A 95 9.18 -9.26 11.00
CA GLU A 95 8.35 -10.46 10.94
C GLU A 95 8.04 -10.84 9.50
N LYS A 96 8.08 -12.14 9.19
CA LYS A 96 7.86 -12.66 7.84
C LYS A 96 6.46 -12.34 7.32
N VAL A 97 6.42 -11.91 6.07
CA VAL A 97 5.20 -11.67 5.28
C VAL A 97 5.45 -12.21 3.88
N VAL A 98 4.46 -12.89 3.32
CA VAL A 98 4.46 -13.27 1.91
C VAL A 98 3.63 -12.26 1.14
N CYS A 99 4.29 -11.57 0.21
CA CYS A 99 3.68 -10.69 -0.76
C CYS A 99 3.42 -11.47 -2.04
N THR A 100 2.15 -11.72 -2.35
CA THR A 100 1.76 -12.28 -3.64
C THR A 100 1.23 -11.16 -4.52
N VAL A 101 1.74 -11.02 -5.74
CA VAL A 101 1.27 -10.03 -6.72
C VAL A 101 0.89 -10.72 -8.02
N TRP A 102 -0.13 -10.19 -8.68
CA TRP A 102 -0.50 -10.55 -10.03
C TRP A 102 -0.24 -9.36 -10.95
N LEU A 103 0.52 -9.61 -12.00
CA LEU A 103 0.93 -8.63 -13.00
C LEU A 103 0.26 -8.94 -14.34
N ALA A 104 -0.50 -8.00 -14.89
CA ALA A 104 -1.00 -8.06 -16.26
C ALA A 104 -0.13 -7.16 -17.12
N GLU A 105 0.52 -7.71 -18.16
CA GLU A 105 1.45 -6.95 -19.02
C GLU A 105 2.49 -6.14 -18.22
N GLU A 106 3.03 -6.75 -17.15
CA GLU A 106 4.00 -6.16 -16.21
C GLU A 106 3.43 -5.16 -15.18
N ASP A 107 2.18 -4.74 -15.32
CA ASP A 107 1.53 -3.83 -14.36
C ASP A 107 0.79 -4.60 -13.24
N PRO A 108 0.93 -4.20 -11.97
CA PRO A 108 0.22 -4.83 -10.87
C PRO A 108 -1.28 -4.56 -10.97
N VAL A 109 -2.08 -5.63 -10.96
CA VAL A 109 -3.55 -5.56 -10.97
C VAL A 109 -4.16 -5.98 -9.64
N TYR A 110 -3.51 -6.91 -8.95
CA TYR A 110 -3.96 -7.41 -7.66
C TYR A 110 -2.77 -7.86 -6.81
N ALA A 111 -2.87 -7.71 -5.50
CA ALA A 111 -1.86 -8.20 -4.56
C ALA A 111 -2.49 -8.65 -3.25
N GLU A 112 -1.80 -9.57 -2.58
CA GLU A 112 -2.15 -10.11 -1.29
C GLU A 112 -0.94 -10.12 -0.37
N LEU A 113 -1.14 -9.69 0.86
CA LEU A 113 -0.17 -9.76 1.93
C LEU A 113 -0.66 -10.80 2.93
N SER A 114 0.16 -11.82 3.17
CA SER A 114 -0.20 -12.92 4.07
C SER A 114 0.91 -13.20 5.09
N ARG A 115 0.52 -13.70 6.25
CA ARG A 115 1.43 -14.17 7.30
C ARG A 115 0.98 -15.53 7.77
N GLU A 116 1.90 -16.50 7.78
CA GLU A 116 1.62 -17.88 8.17
C GLU A 116 0.41 -18.48 7.42
N GLY A 117 0.27 -18.14 6.13
CA GLY A 117 -0.84 -18.59 5.28
C GLY A 117 -2.19 -17.90 5.54
N LYS A 118 -2.25 -16.92 6.44
CA LYS A 118 -3.45 -16.10 6.67
C LYS A 118 -3.34 -14.79 5.89
N LEU A 119 -4.36 -14.49 5.10
CA LEU A 119 -4.49 -13.21 4.40
C LEU A 119 -4.65 -12.07 5.42
N LEU A 120 -3.72 -11.11 5.38
CA LEU A 120 -3.77 -9.89 6.19
C LEU A 120 -4.54 -8.80 5.45
N LEU A 121 -4.22 -8.62 4.17
CA LEU A 121 -4.78 -7.56 3.34
C LEU A 121 -4.69 -7.93 1.86
N SER A 122 -5.68 -7.51 1.08
CA SER A 122 -5.62 -7.53 -0.38
C SER A 122 -5.71 -6.13 -0.96
N VAL A 123 -5.06 -5.91 -2.09
CA VAL A 123 -5.01 -4.65 -2.82
C VAL A 123 -5.43 -4.91 -4.25
N ARG A 124 -6.38 -4.11 -4.73
CA ARG A 124 -6.77 -4.09 -6.14
C ARG A 124 -6.35 -2.77 -6.77
N PHE A 125 -5.56 -2.83 -7.82
CA PHE A 125 -5.10 -1.66 -8.55
C PHE A 125 -6.12 -1.38 -9.67
N THR A 126 -6.78 -0.22 -9.60
CA THR A 126 -7.81 0.18 -10.58
C THR A 126 -7.27 1.14 -11.64
N ALA A 127 -6.21 1.87 -11.31
CA ALA A 127 -5.52 2.79 -12.21
C ALA A 127 -4.06 2.93 -11.76
N PHE A 128 -3.18 2.10 -12.30
CA PHE A 128 -1.74 2.19 -12.09
C PHE A 128 -1.10 2.90 -13.29
N GLN A 129 -0.16 3.82 -13.03
CA GLN A 129 0.57 4.52 -14.07
C GLN A 129 2.03 4.67 -13.65
N GLN A 130 2.94 4.18 -14.49
CA GLN A 130 4.36 4.44 -14.34
C GLN A 130 4.70 5.76 -15.03
N THR A 131 5.06 6.77 -14.26
CA THR A 131 5.64 8.00 -14.82
C THR A 131 7.14 7.80 -14.98
N LYS A 132 7.60 7.56 -16.21
CA LYS A 132 9.03 7.69 -16.52
C LYS A 132 9.44 9.14 -16.32
N SER A 133 10.36 9.41 -15.41
CA SER A 133 11.10 10.66 -15.45
C SER A 133 12.08 10.52 -16.59
N ASP A 134 11.90 11.29 -17.65
CA ASP A 134 12.90 11.43 -18.71
C ASP A 134 14.14 12.01 -18.01
N GLY A 135 15.12 11.15 -17.74
CA GLY A 135 16.38 11.54 -17.15
C GLY A 135 17.08 12.41 -18.17
N GLY A 136 16.96 13.73 -18.03
CA GLY A 136 17.69 14.68 -18.84
C GLY A 136 19.19 14.37 -18.77
N GLU A 137 19.76 14.10 -19.94
CA GLU A 137 21.20 14.04 -20.20
C GLU A 137 21.94 15.30 -19.72
#